data_AF-A0A956Y141-F1
#
_entry.id   AF-A0A956Y141-F1
#
_cell.length_a   1.000
_cell.length_b   1.000
_cell.length_c   1.000
_cell.angle_alpha   90.00
_cell.angle_beta   90.00
_cell.angle_gamma   90.00
#
_symmetry.space_group_name_H-M   'P 1'
#
loop_
_entity.id
_entity.type
_entity.pdbx_description
1 polymer ?
#
loop_
_entity_poly.entity_id
_entity_poly.type
_entity_poly.pdbx_seq_one_letter_code
_entity_poly.pdbx_strand_id
1 'polypeptide(L)'
;VEELFFAKNVTTAITVAQSRGCILLALQQAQIRINEYKPNQVKQSIAGYGGADKPQMQEMVRLLLNLEKIPKPDDAADALAVAITDIHSSHYNNAYEDFT
;
A
#
# COMPACT_ATOMS: atom_id res chain seq x y z
N VAL A 1 2.73 -0.88 4.96
CA VAL A 1 1.46 -0.76 5.72
C VAL A 1 0.73 0.48 5.23
N GLU A 2 -0.58 0.41 4.98
CA GLU A 2 -1.35 1.57 4.52
C GLU A 2 -1.54 2.60 5.64
N GLU A 3 -1.37 3.88 5.34
CA GLU A 3 -1.55 4.99 6.28
C GLU A 3 -3.05 5.27 6.50
N LEU A 4 -3.49 5.30 7.76
CA LEU A 4 -4.88 5.50 8.14
C LEU A 4 -5.29 6.96 7.95
N PHE A 5 -6.20 7.23 7.02
CA PHE A 5 -6.80 8.55 6.85
C PHE A 5 -8.12 8.65 7.65
N PHE A 6 -8.09 9.35 8.78
CA PHE A 6 -9.29 9.56 9.61
C PHE A 6 -9.98 10.87 9.24
N ALA A 7 -10.99 10.80 8.39
CA ALA A 7 -11.74 11.99 7.98
C ALA A 7 -13.04 12.26 8.78
N LYS A 8 -13.64 11.30 9.51
CA LYS A 8 -14.97 11.56 10.10
C LYS A 8 -15.44 10.76 11.34
N ASN A 9 -14.90 9.58 11.66
CA ASN A 9 -15.47 8.70 12.70
C ASN A 9 -14.44 8.28 13.77
N VAL A 10 -14.46 8.97 14.91
CA VAL A 10 -13.50 8.79 16.04
C VAL A 10 -13.66 7.43 16.73
N THR A 11 -14.87 6.89 16.82
CA THR A 11 -15.16 5.61 17.50
C THR A 11 -14.55 4.40 16.79
N THR A 12 -14.60 4.36 15.46
CA THR A 12 -13.93 3.33 14.65
C THR A 12 -12.41 3.50 14.62
N ALA A 13 -11.92 4.73 14.83
CA ALA A 13 -10.49 5.02 14.79
C ALA A 13 -9.70 4.31 15.89
N ILE A 14 -10.28 4.19 17.09
CA ILE A 14 -9.61 3.59 18.25
C ILE A 14 -9.38 2.09 18.03
N THR A 15 -10.38 1.34 17.57
CA THR A 15 -10.26 -0.12 17.32
C THR A 15 -9.23 -0.43 16.23
N VAL A 16 -9.20 0.39 15.17
CA VAL A 16 -8.24 0.23 14.09
C VAL A 16 -6.83 0.63 14.54
N ALA A 17 -6.69 1.68 15.37
CA ALA A 17 -5.41 2.08 15.95
C ALA A 17 -4.81 0.99 16.85
N GLN A 18 -5.64 0.32 17.66
CA GLN A 18 -5.21 -0.83 18.49
C GLN A 18 -4.68 -1.98 17.63
N SER A 19 -5.43 -2.36 16.60
CA SER A 19 -5.04 -3.43 15.68
C SER A 19 -3.72 -3.10 14.96
N ARG A 20 -3.56 -1.85 14.52
CA ARG A 20 -2.31 -1.36 13.91
C ARG A 20 -1.15 -1.39 14.89
N GLY A 21 -1.36 -1.04 16.16
CA GLY A 21 -0.33 -1.13 17.21
C GLY A 21 0.23 -2.55 17.36
N CYS A 22 -0.65 -3.57 17.36
CA CYS A 22 -0.23 -4.97 17.38
C CYS A 22 0.57 -5.37 16.13
N ILE A 23 0.13 -4.94 14.94
CA ILE A 23 0.81 -5.24 13.67
C ILE A 23 2.22 -4.60 13.65
N LEU A 24 2.34 -3.33 14.04
CA LEU A 24 3.63 -2.64 14.06
C LEU A 24 4.60 -3.28 15.06
N LEU A 25 4.10 -3.66 16.24
CA LEU A 25 4.91 -4.35 17.24
C LEU A 25 5.40 -5.71 16.70
N ALA A 26 4.53 -6.49 16.08
CA ALA A 26 4.88 -7.77 15.50
C ALA A 26 5.91 -7.64 14.36
N LEU A 27 5.73 -6.65 13.48
CA LEU A 27 6.68 -6.37 12.40
C LEU A 27 8.05 -5.97 12.94
N GLN A 28 8.10 -5.16 13.99
CA GLN A 28 9.36 -4.75 14.58
C GLN A 28 10.05 -5.88 15.34
N GLN A 29 9.29 -6.72 16.04
CA GLN A 29 9.82 -7.94 16.65
C GLN A 29 10.39 -8.91 15.60
N ALA A 30 9.82 -8.92 14.40
CA ALA A 30 10.31 -9.70 13.26
C ALA A 30 11.46 -9.04 12.48
N GLN A 31 11.96 -7.86 12.88
CA GLN A 31 13.00 -7.09 12.19
C GLN A 31 12.66 -6.76 10.72
N ILE A 32 11.37 -6.63 10.39
CA ILE A 32 10.90 -6.29 9.05
C ILE A 32 10.82 -4.77 8.93
N ARG A 33 11.45 -4.19 7.89
CA ARG A 33 11.38 -2.75 7.61
C ARG A 33 9.92 -2.35 7.35
N ILE A 34 9.42 -1.38 8.12
CA ILE A 34 8.04 -0.91 8.04
C ILE A 34 8.00 0.33 7.16
N ASN A 35 7.46 0.20 5.94
CA ASN A 35 7.18 1.32 5.06
C ASN A 35 5.68 1.66 5.13
N GLU A 36 5.36 2.95 5.20
CA GLU A 36 3.97 3.43 5.25
C GLU A 36 3.60 4.18 3.96
N TYR A 37 2.45 3.82 3.37
CA TYR A 37 1.98 4.41 2.12
C TYR A 37 0.57 4.97 2.26
N LYS A 38 0.38 6.22 1.84
CA LYS A 38 -0.95 6.83 1.75
C LYS A 38 -1.76 6.19 0.63
N PRO A 39 -3.09 6.09 0.76
CA PRO A 39 -3.95 5.58 -0.32
C PRO A 39 -3.72 6.31 -1.65
N ASN A 40 -3.51 7.64 -1.60
CA ASN A 40 -3.22 8.44 -2.78
C ASN A 40 -1.84 8.14 -3.39
N GLN A 41 -0.84 7.77 -2.57
CA GLN A 41 0.48 7.39 -3.06
C GLN A 41 0.44 6.04 -3.77
N VAL A 42 -0.32 5.08 -3.24
CA VAL A 42 -0.56 3.78 -3.90
C VAL A 42 -1.22 4.01 -5.26
N LYS A 43 -2.29 4.81 -5.30
CA LYS A 43 -2.96 5.18 -6.56
C LYS A 43 -2.03 5.90 -7.54
N GLN A 44 -1.21 6.82 -7.06
CA GLN A 44 -0.25 7.54 -7.90
C GLN A 44 0.83 6.62 -8.45
N SER A 45 1.34 5.67 -7.66
CA SER A 45 2.39 4.73 -8.07
C SER A 45 1.89 3.76 -9.15
N ILE A 46 0.62 3.35 -9.07
CA ILE A 46 0.04 2.33 -9.95
C ILE A 46 -0.64 2.95 -11.18
N ALA A 47 -1.51 3.94 -10.96
CA ALA A 47 -2.34 4.54 -12.01
C ALA A 47 -1.80 5.87 -12.54
N GLY A 48 -0.70 6.37 -11.97
CA GLY A 48 -0.05 7.64 -12.38
C GLY A 48 -0.68 8.89 -11.76
N TYR A 49 -1.84 8.79 -11.11
CA TYR A 49 -2.48 9.91 -10.40
C TYR A 49 -3.25 9.46 -9.14
N GLY A 50 -3.24 10.29 -8.10
CA GLY A 50 -3.79 9.94 -6.78
C GLY A 50 -5.31 9.83 -6.70
N GLY A 51 -6.03 10.24 -7.76
CA GLY A 51 -7.50 10.23 -7.83
C GLY A 51 -8.10 8.99 -8.50
N ALA A 52 -7.32 7.96 -8.82
CA ALA A 52 -7.82 6.78 -9.52
C ALA A 52 -8.93 6.05 -8.75
N ASP A 53 -9.94 5.57 -9.47
CA ASP A 53 -11.03 4.78 -8.91
C ASP A 53 -10.57 3.35 -8.57
N LYS A 54 -11.23 2.72 -7.59
CA LYS A 54 -10.86 1.37 -7.13
C LYS A 54 -10.81 0.33 -8.27
N PRO A 55 -11.79 0.25 -9.20
CA PRO A 55 -11.73 -0.66 -10.34
C PRO A 55 -10.57 -0.37 -11.30
N GLN A 56 -10.21 0.90 -11.46
CA GLN A 56 -9.11 1.31 -12.33
C GLN A 56 -7.76 0.88 -11.74
N MET A 57 -7.57 1.05 -10.43
CA MET A 57 -6.38 0.55 -9.75
C MET A 57 -6.24 -0.97 -9.90
N GLN A 58 -7.35 -1.71 -9.73
CA GLN A 58 -7.36 -3.18 -9.90
C GLN A 58 -7.00 -3.60 -11.34
N GLU A 59 -7.49 -2.89 -12.35
CA GLU A 59 -7.15 -3.14 -13.74
C GLU A 59 -5.68 -2.83 -14.04
N MET A 60 -5.13 -1.77 -13.44
CA MET A 60 -3.70 -1.46 -13.55
C MET A 60 -2.84 -2.53 -12.89
N VAL A 61 -3.23 -3.07 -11.72
CA VAL A 61 -2.53 -4.22 -11.10
C VAL A 61 -2.55 -5.43 -12.02
N ARG A 62 -3.69 -5.72 -12.65
CA ARG A 62 -3.81 -6.81 -13.65
C ARG A 62 -2.83 -6.60 -14.81
N LEU A 63 -2.76 -5.40 -15.36
CA LEU A 63 -1.87 -5.06 -16.48
C LEU A 63 -0.39 -5.13 -16.08
N LEU A 64 -0.01 -4.56 -14.92
CA LEU A 64 1.36 -4.55 -14.42
C LEU A 64 1.90 -5.97 -14.12
N LEU A 65 1.03 -6.85 -13.63
CA LEU A 65 1.37 -8.25 -13.35
C LEU A 65 1.08 -9.20 -14.52
N ASN A 66 0.66 -8.66 -15.67
CA ASN A 66 0.29 -9.40 -16.87
C ASN A 66 -0.69 -10.57 -16.60
N LEU A 67 -1.69 -10.34 -15.75
CA LEU A 67 -2.71 -11.31 -15.37
C LEU A 67 -3.85 -11.33 -16.42
N GLU A 68 -4.42 -12.51 -16.66
CA GLU A 68 -5.55 -12.65 -17.59
C GLU A 68 -6.83 -11.99 -17.08
N LYS A 69 -7.00 -11.91 -15.75
CA LYS A 69 -8.20 -11.41 -15.08
C LYS A 69 -7.82 -10.60 -13.85
N ILE A 70 -8.70 -9.68 -13.47
CA ILE A 70 -8.54 -8.91 -12.22
C ILE A 70 -8.42 -9.89 -11.05
N PRO A 71 -7.36 -9.77 -10.22
CA PRO A 71 -7.17 -10.66 -9.08
C PRO A 71 -8.33 -10.55 -8.10
N LYS A 72 -8.84 -11.73 -7.68
CA LYS A 72 -9.90 -11.87 -6.67
C LYS A 72 -9.39 -12.72 -5.50
N PRO A 73 -9.81 -12.45 -4.26
CA PRO A 73 -10.76 -11.41 -3.82
C PRO A 73 -10.18 -10.00 -3.90
N ASP A 74 -11.01 -8.96 -3.72
CA ASP A 74 -10.59 -7.56 -3.82
C ASP A 74 -9.41 -7.23 -2.89
N ASP A 75 -9.35 -7.86 -1.72
CA ASP A 75 -8.25 -7.72 -0.76
C ASP A 75 -6.90 -8.17 -1.33
N ALA A 76 -6.89 -9.17 -2.23
CA ALA A 76 -5.67 -9.63 -2.89
C ALA A 76 -5.15 -8.58 -3.89
N ALA A 77 -6.06 -7.91 -4.61
CA ALA A 77 -5.68 -6.83 -5.52
C ALA A 77 -5.10 -5.63 -4.75
N ASP A 78 -5.70 -5.28 -3.61
CA ASP A 78 -5.22 -4.20 -2.73
C ASP A 78 -3.84 -4.56 -2.13
N ALA A 79 -3.63 -5.81 -1.72
CA ALA A 79 -2.31 -6.27 -1.24
C ALA A 79 -1.23 -6.22 -2.33
N LEU A 80 -1.54 -6.66 -3.55
CA LEU A 80 -0.63 -6.59 -4.69
C LEU A 80 -0.31 -5.14 -5.08
N ALA A 81 -1.30 -4.24 -5.02
CA ALA A 81 -1.11 -2.81 -5.23
C ALA A 81 -0.09 -2.21 -4.26
N VAL A 82 -0.21 -2.53 -2.96
CA VAL A 82 0.74 -2.08 -1.94
C VAL A 82 2.13 -2.66 -2.18
N ALA A 83 2.24 -3.94 -2.56
CA ALA A 83 3.53 -4.57 -2.88
C ALA A 83 4.23 -3.91 -4.08
N ILE A 84 3.49 -3.62 -5.16
CA ILE A 84 4.04 -2.90 -6.33
C ILE A 84 4.51 -1.49 -5.92
N THR A 85 3.73 -0.80 -5.09
CA THR A 85 4.09 0.53 -4.58
C THR A 85 5.37 0.48 -3.74
N ASP A 86 5.52 -0.55 -2.90
CA ASP A 86 6.72 -0.76 -2.08
C ASP A 86 7.96 -1.07 -2.94
N ILE A 87 7.81 -1.88 -3.99
CA ILE A 87 8.88 -2.13 -4.97
C ILE A 87 9.27 -0.82 -5.67
N HIS A 88 8.31 -0.06 -6.20
CA HIS A 88 8.60 1.23 -6.83
C HIS A 88 9.29 2.20 -5.87
N SER A 89 8.82 2.28 -4.61
CA SER A 89 9.40 3.15 -3.59
C SER A 89 10.80 2.71 -3.15
N SER A 90 11.05 1.40 -3.06
CA SER A 90 12.36 0.86 -2.67
C SER A 90 13.41 1.08 -3.77
N HIS A 91 13.04 0.97 -5.05
CA HIS A 91 13.90 1.35 -6.17
C HIS A 91 14.32 2.83 -6.11
N TYR A 92 13.40 3.73 -5.73
CA TYR A 92 13.76 5.13 -5.49
C TYR A 92 14.73 5.29 -4.31
N ASN A 93 14.53 4.56 -3.21
CA ASN A 93 15.36 4.71 -2.02
C ASN A 93 16.78 4.12 -2.20
N ASN A 94 16.91 3.00 -2.91
CA ASN A 94 18.22 2.41 -3.26
C ASN A 94 19.05 3.35 -4.14
N ALA A 95 18.41 4.06 -5.08
CA ALA A 95 19.10 5.04 -5.92
C ALA A 95 19.66 6.24 -5.13
N TYR A 96 19.17 6.52 -3.92
CA TYR A 96 19.74 7.52 -3.01
C TYR A 96 20.88 6.96 -2.15
N GLU A 97 20.83 5.70 -1.77
CA GLU A 97 21.93 5.02 -1.06
C GLU A 97 23.15 4.79 -1.98
N ASP A 98 22.95 4.57 -3.28
CA ASP A 98 24.06 4.46 -4.26
C ASP A 98 24.79 5.80 -4.55
N PHE A 99 24.25 6.92 -4.08
CA PHE A 99 24.82 8.27 -4.26
C PHE A 99 25.40 8.88 -2.96
N THR A 100 25.42 8.16 -1.84
CA THR A 100 25.99 8.60 -0.55
C THR A 100 27.10 7.67 -0.10
#